data_AF-A0A534TDL1-F1
#
_entry.id   AF-A0A534TDL1-F1
#
_cell.length_a   1.000
_cell.length_b   1.000
_cell.length_c   1.000
_cell.angle_alpha   90.00
_cell.angle_beta   90.00
_cell.angle_gamma   90.00
#
_symmetry.space_group_name_H-M   'P 1'
#
loop_
_entity.id
_entity.type
_entity.pdbx_description
1 polymer ?
#
loop_
_entity_poly.entity_id
_entity_poly.type
_entity_poly.pdbx_seq_one_letter_code
_entity_poly.pdbx_strand_id
1 'polypeptide(L)' 'MSEFLRRRSSIRRPEGWTTGPTLDPAFFSATVTMLGNGKVLVFGGEDAGGLPQSAAALFE' A
#
# COMPACT_ATOMS: atom_id res chain seq x y z
N MET A 1 41.10 -20.57 9.72
CA MET A 1 41.09 -19.12 9.42
C MET A 1 40.48 -18.96 8.03
N SER A 2 39.17 -18.67 7.95
CA SER A 2 38.55 -17.49 7.29
C SER A 2 38.75 -17.46 5.76
N GLU A 3 37.75 -17.29 4.89
CA GLU A 3 36.74 -16.23 4.92
C GLU A 3 35.44 -16.64 4.21
N PHE A 4 34.34 -16.42 4.93
CA PHE A 4 32.98 -16.29 4.42
C PHE A 4 32.85 -14.96 3.63
N LEU A 5 33.28 -14.91 2.36
CA LEU A 5 32.96 -13.77 1.48
C LEU A 5 31.59 -13.97 0.80
N ARG A 6 30.58 -13.93 1.67
CA ARG A 6 29.38 -13.11 1.55
C ARG A 6 28.86 -12.89 0.12
N ARG A 7 28.01 -13.81 -0.36
CA ARG A 7 27.00 -13.52 -1.38
C ARG A 7 26.04 -12.47 -0.83
N ARG A 8 26.41 -11.19 -0.93
CA ARG A 8 25.50 -10.07 -0.71
C ARG A 8 24.53 -10.13 -1.89
N SER A 9 23.42 -10.84 -1.72
CA SER A 9 22.27 -10.76 -2.62
C SER A 9 22.06 -9.29 -2.96
N SER A 10 22.22 -8.93 -4.23
CA SER A 10 21.90 -7.59 -4.69
C SER A 10 20.40 -7.42 -4.55
N ILE A 11 19.97 -6.83 -3.44
CA ILE A 11 18.60 -6.33 -3.29
C ILE A 11 18.40 -5.36 -4.45
N ARG A 12 17.56 -5.75 -5.43
CA ARG A 12 17.00 -4.79 -6.38
C ARG A 12 16.13 -3.87 -5.55
N ARG A 13 16.52 -2.62 -5.42
CA ARG A 13 15.61 -1.58 -4.95
C ARG A 13 14.83 -1.14 -6.18
N PRO A 14 13.49 -1.16 -6.17
CA PRO A 14 12.76 -0.52 -7.26
C PRO A 14 13.15 0.96 -7.27
N GLU A 15 13.86 1.35 -8.33
CA GLU A 15 14.29 2.73 -8.57
C GLU A 15 13.07 3.47 -9.14
N GLY A 16 12.22 4.04 -8.28
CA GLY A 16 11.09 4.87 -8.70
C GLY A 16 9.72 4.34 -8.32
N TRP A 17 8.69 5.09 -8.72
CA TRP A 17 7.30 4.79 -8.45
C TRP A 17 6.82 3.59 -9.27
N THR A 18 6.18 2.63 -8.60
CA THR A 18 5.49 1.51 -9.25
C THR A 18 3.99 1.66 -9.05
N THR A 19 3.19 1.27 -10.04
CA THR A 19 1.74 1.19 -9.92
C THR A 19 1.35 0.17 -8.86
N GLY A 20 0.54 0.58 -7.88
CA GLY A 20 -0.06 -0.32 -6.89
C GLY A 20 -1.37 -0.95 -7.39
N PRO A 21 -2.03 -1.79 -6.57
CA PRO A 21 -3.34 -2.34 -6.91
C PRO A 21 -4.40 -1.24 -7.06
N THR A 22 -5.42 -1.50 -7.88
CA THR A 22 -6.53 -0.58 -8.09
C THR A 22 -7.47 -0.57 -6.89
N LEU A 23 -7.88 0.64 -6.47
CA LEU A 23 -8.97 0.86 -5.52
C LEU A 23 -10.30 0.88 -6.29
N ASP A 24 -11.14 -0.13 -6.07
CA ASP A 24 -12.52 -0.17 -6.56
C ASP A 24 -13.46 -0.54 -5.39
N PRO A 25 -14.30 0.38 -4.90
CA PRO A 25 -14.59 1.71 -5.44
C PRO A 25 -13.44 2.72 -5.28
N ALA A 26 -13.53 3.83 -5.99
CA ALA A 26 -12.61 4.96 -5.81
C ALA A 26 -12.85 5.66 -4.46
N PHE A 27 -11.76 6.11 -3.84
CA PHE A 27 -11.75 6.82 -2.56
C PHE A 27 -11.02 8.15 -2.73
N PHE A 28 -11.72 9.24 -2.44
CA PHE A 28 -11.17 10.60 -2.40
C PHE A 28 -11.27 11.12 -0.97
N SER A 29 -10.28 11.90 -0.52
CA SER A 29 -10.26 12.46 0.84
C SER A 29 -10.46 11.42 1.97
N ALA A 30 -10.08 10.17 1.72
CA ALA A 30 -10.26 9.07 2.67
C ALA A 30 -9.20 9.06 3.78
N THR A 31 -9.50 8.36 4.87
CA THR A 31 -8.52 8.04 5.93
C THR A 31 -7.86 6.71 5.63
N VAL A 32 -6.53 6.67 5.75
CA VAL A 32 -5.70 5.50 5.47
C VAL A 32 -4.89 5.14 6.71
N THR A 33 -5.13 3.96 7.27
CA THR A 33 -4.50 3.50 8.51
C THR A 33 -3.78 2.17 8.30
N MET A 34 -2.49 2.12 8.63
CA MET A 34 -1.75 0.86 8.69
C MET A 34 -2.12 0.08 9.96
N LEU A 35 -2.47 -1.18 9.79
CA LEU A 35 -2.84 -2.08 10.87
C LEU A 35 -1.62 -2.86 11.37
N GLY A 36 -1.68 -3.38 12.60
CA GLY A 36 -0.56 -4.10 13.23
C GLY A 36 -0.18 -5.41 12.53
N ASN A 37 -1.01 -5.92 11.62
CA ASN A 37 -0.74 -7.10 10.81
C ASN A 37 -0.13 -6.78 9.43
N GLY A 38 0.25 -5.53 9.18
CA GLY A 38 0.87 -5.09 7.92
C GLY A 38 -0.11 -4.66 6.83
N LYS A 39 -1.42 -4.88 7.04
CA LYS A 39 -2.46 -4.45 6.10
C LYS A 39 -2.75 -2.96 6.22
N VAL A 40 -3.39 -2.39 5.20
CA VAL A 40 -3.82 -0.99 5.19
C VAL A 40 -5.33 -0.91 5.07
N LEU A 41 -5.98 -0.28 6.05
CA LEU A 41 -7.41 0.03 6.03
C LEU A 41 -7.64 1.41 5.41
N VAL A 42 -8.50 1.47 4.40
CA VAL A 42 -8.97 2.69 3.75
C VAL A 42 -10.47 2.83 4.00
N PHE A 43 -10.92 3.97 4.52
CA PHE A 43 -12.35 4.20 4.79
C PHE A 43 -12.74 5.68 4.79
N GLY A 44 -14.04 5.92 4.62
CA GLY A 44 -14.63 7.25 4.58
C GLY A 44 -14.22 8.05 3.35
N GLY A 45 -14.35 9.37 3.44
CA GLY A 45 -14.11 10.27 2.32
C GLY A 45 -15.29 10.31 1.35
N GLU A 46 -14.99 10.50 0.08
CA GLU A 46 -15.95 10.68 -1.01
C GLU A 46 -15.69 9.70 -2.16
N ASP A 47 -16.73 9.34 -2.90
CA ASP A 47 -16.63 8.58 -4.14
C ASP A 47 -16.26 9.47 -5.34
N ALA A 48 -16.19 8.89 -6.55
CA ALA A 48 -15.87 9.64 -7.76
C ALA A 48 -16.91 10.72 -8.13
N GLY A 49 -18.11 10.67 -7.54
CA GLY A 49 -19.15 11.68 -7.66
C GLY A 49 -19.11 12.76 -6.57
N GLY A 50 -18.18 12.70 -5.63
CA GLY A 50 -18.11 13.60 -4.48
C GLY A 50 -19.15 13.30 -3.40
N LEU A 51 -19.76 12.11 -3.42
CA LEU A 51 -20.73 11.70 -2.40
C LEU A 51 -20.03 10.96 -1.25
N PRO A 52 -20.53 11.04 0.00
CA PRO A 52 -19.95 10.33 1.12
C PRO A 52 -19.75 8.83 0.83
N GLN A 53 -18.52 8.37 0.95
CA GLN A 53 -18.16 6.99 0.69
C GLN A 53 -18.47 6.13 1.92
N SER A 54 -19.41 5.21 1.76
CA SER A 54 -19.80 4.26 2.82
C SER A 54 -19.00 2.96 2.79
N ALA A 55 -18.29 2.69 1.70
CA ALA A 55 -17.41 1.53 1.59
C ALA A 55 -16.16 1.68 2.46
N ALA A 56 -15.53 0.53 2.73
CA ALA A 56 -14.16 0.45 3.24
C ALA A 56 -13.40 -0.61 2.44
N ALA A 57 -12.09 -0.43 2.29
CA ALA A 57 -11.21 -1.34 1.59
C ALA A 57 -10.02 -1.73 2.46
N LEU A 58 -9.54 -2.96 2.30
CA LEU A 58 -8.39 -3.50 3.01
C LEU A 58 -7.33 -3.96 2.00
N PHE A 59 -6.11 -3.45 2.13
CA PHE A 59 -4.97 -3.75 1.27
C PHE A 59 -3.94 -4.61 1.99
N GLU A 60 -3.31 -5.51 1.25
CA GLU A 60 -2.19 -6.38 1.68
C GLU A 60 -0.84 -5.82 1.25
#